data_AF-A0A4U7CL96-F1
#
_entry.id   AF-A0A4U7CL96-F1
#
_cell.length_a   1.000
_cell.length_b   1.000
_cell.length_c   1.000
_cell.angle_alpha   90.00
_cell.angle_beta   90.00
_cell.angle_gamma   90.00
#
_symmetry.space_group_name_H-M   'P 1'
#
loop_
_entity.id
_entity.type
_entity.pdbx_description
1 polymer ?
#
loop_
_entity_poly.entity_id
_entity_poly.type
_entity_poly.pdbx_seq_one_letter_code
_entity_poly.pdbx_strand_id
1 'polypeptide(L)'
;MAGCSAIGELAGELILGEVNVFNETDQQISGSIKIISPDGDTALKKTFELVPPEDSEAGDDAKNSGIAYNDVWTDAGEYEVSIELTNTDIEDTTSTEEMVNIADTGAEMLGVTLGPDGRDEAILLRAGEDAADISDPADVSTQDS
;
A
#
# COMPACT_ATOMS: atom_id res chain seq x y z
N MET A 1 6.05 -14.48 20.48
CA MET A 1 4.61 -14.27 20.27
C MET A 1 4.35 -12.78 20.36
N ALA A 2 4.54 -12.08 19.25
CA ALA A 2 4.24 -10.66 19.06
C ALA A 2 4.31 -10.37 17.55
N GLY A 3 3.46 -11.05 16.76
CA GLY A 3 3.60 -11.04 15.29
C GLY A 3 2.30 -11.26 14.52
N CYS A 4 1.14 -11.09 15.15
CA CYS A 4 -0.15 -11.20 14.45
C CYS A 4 -1.15 -10.09 14.80
N SER A 5 -0.74 -9.06 15.56
CA SER A 5 -1.67 -8.01 16.01
C SER A 5 -1.58 -6.72 15.20
N ALA A 6 -0.43 -6.43 14.55
CA ALA A 6 -0.27 -5.19 13.79
C ALA A 6 -1.21 -5.14 12.56
N ILE A 7 -1.27 -6.21 11.76
CA ILE A 7 -2.08 -6.24 10.53
C ILE A 7 -3.60 -6.22 10.84
N GLY A 8 -4.02 -6.83 11.95
CA GLY A 8 -5.42 -6.82 12.39
C GLY A 8 -5.90 -5.47 12.94
N GLU A 9 -4.99 -4.67 13.51
CA GLU A 9 -5.29 -3.30 13.95
C GLU A 9 -5.16 -2.30 12.78
N LEU A 10 -4.23 -2.52 11.84
CA LEU A 10 -4.15 -1.79 10.56
C LEU A 10 -5.45 -1.93 9.74
N ALA A 11 -6.10 -3.10 9.77
CA ALA A 11 -7.39 -3.33 9.13
C ALA A 11 -8.54 -2.49 9.71
N GLY A 12 -8.45 -2.07 10.98
CA GLY A 12 -9.44 -1.21 11.64
C GLY A 12 -9.30 0.27 11.28
N GLU A 13 -8.13 0.67 10.81
CA GLU A 13 -7.76 2.03 10.37
C GLU A 13 -7.57 2.13 8.85
N LEU A 14 -8.09 1.17 8.09
CA LEU A 14 -8.10 1.28 6.63
C LEU A 14 -8.82 2.55 6.24
N ILE A 15 -8.02 3.52 5.83
CA ILE A 15 -8.45 4.75 5.20
C ILE A 15 -9.03 4.26 3.86
N LEU A 16 -10.35 4.11 3.73
CA LEU A 16 -11.00 3.40 2.61
C LEU A 16 -10.92 4.17 1.28
N GLY A 17 -9.71 4.46 0.80
CA GLY A 17 -9.48 5.00 -0.53
C GLY A 17 -9.20 3.90 -1.54
N GLU A 18 -9.30 4.28 -2.81
CA GLU A 18 -8.96 3.43 -3.95
C GLU A 18 -7.48 3.02 -3.95
N VAL A 19 -6.60 3.87 -3.43
CA VAL A 19 -5.17 3.58 -3.29
C VAL A 19 -4.72 3.83 -1.88
N ASN A 20 -4.08 2.84 -1.26
CA ASN A 20 -3.68 2.83 0.13
C ASN A 20 -2.18 2.55 0.21
N VAL A 21 -1.44 3.37 0.96
CA VAL A 21 0.00 3.19 1.17
C VAL A 21 0.26 3.05 2.66
N PHE A 22 0.93 1.98 3.05
CA PHE A 22 1.22 1.61 4.44
C PHE A 22 2.72 1.50 4.67
N ASN A 23 3.19 2.05 5.77
CA ASN A 23 4.53 1.85 6.30
C ASN A 23 4.50 0.81 7.42
N GLU A 24 5.06 -0.38 7.16
CA GLU A 24 5.23 -1.43 8.18
C GLU A 24 6.65 -1.46 8.77
N THR A 25 7.53 -0.55 8.33
CA THR A 25 8.88 -0.44 8.87
C THR A 25 8.92 0.24 10.25
N ASP A 26 10.04 0.07 10.95
CA ASP A 26 10.36 0.75 12.21
C ASP A 26 10.94 2.16 12.03
N GLN A 27 10.94 2.68 10.79
CA GLN A 27 11.44 4.02 10.46
C GLN A 27 10.41 4.88 9.72
N GLN A 28 10.60 6.20 9.74
CA GLN A 28 9.80 7.10 8.90
C GLN A 28 10.18 6.92 7.43
N ILE A 29 9.18 6.74 6.57
CA ILE A 29 9.36 6.63 5.12
C ILE A 29 8.77 7.84 4.42
N SER A 30 9.55 8.47 3.56
CA SER A 30 9.08 9.52 2.64
C SER A 30 9.25 9.07 1.21
N GLY A 31 8.33 9.47 0.35
CA GLY A 31 8.40 9.08 -1.05
C GLY A 31 7.33 9.74 -1.91
N SER A 32 7.17 9.19 -3.11
CA SER A 32 6.10 9.55 -4.02
C SER A 32 5.50 8.33 -4.69
N ILE A 33 4.21 8.44 -4.96
CA ILE A 33 3.43 7.51 -5.76
C ILE A 33 3.00 8.20 -7.05
N LYS A 34 3.14 7.50 -8.16
CA LYS A 34 2.65 7.88 -9.48
C LYS A 34 1.83 6.72 -10.05
N ILE A 35 0.66 7.04 -10.59
CA ILE A 35 -0.20 6.06 -11.26
C ILE A 35 -0.56 6.62 -12.64
N ILE A 36 -0.31 5.82 -13.67
CA ILE A 36 -0.74 6.08 -15.04
C ILE A 36 -1.95 5.19 -15.36
N SER A 37 -2.99 5.78 -15.91
CA SER A 37 -4.22 5.10 -16.30
C SER A 37 -4.02 4.21 -17.54
N PRO A 38 -4.96 3.31 -17.84
CA PRO A 38 -4.91 2.48 -19.05
C PRO A 38 -4.81 3.29 -20.36
N ASP A 39 -5.33 4.51 -20.36
CA ASP A 39 -5.27 5.44 -21.51
C ASP A 39 -3.95 6.21 -21.60
N GLY A 40 -3.05 6.05 -20.61
CA GLY A 40 -1.74 6.71 -20.56
C GLY A 40 -1.73 8.07 -19.85
N ASP A 41 -2.85 8.49 -19.27
CA ASP A 41 -2.96 9.74 -18.50
C ASP A 41 -2.47 9.56 -17.05
N THR A 42 -2.03 10.63 -16.40
CA THR A 42 -1.66 10.56 -14.98
C THR A 42 -2.91 10.58 -14.10
N ALA A 43 -3.25 9.42 -13.50
CA ALA A 43 -4.36 9.28 -12.57
C ALA A 43 -3.99 9.82 -11.17
N LEU A 44 -2.79 9.50 -10.68
CA LEU A 44 -2.29 9.97 -9.39
C LEU A 44 -0.83 10.41 -9.49
N LYS A 45 -0.49 11.51 -8.83
CA LYS A 45 0.89 11.90 -8.57
C LYS A 45 0.97 12.68 -7.26
N LYS A 46 1.44 12.02 -6.20
CA LYS A 46 1.50 12.58 -4.84
C LYS A 46 2.78 12.17 -4.13
N THR A 47 3.19 13.00 -3.19
CA THR A 47 4.23 12.67 -2.20
C THR A 47 3.56 12.21 -0.91
N PHE A 48 4.25 11.39 -0.13
CA PHE A 48 3.82 10.94 1.18
C PHE A 48 4.97 10.98 2.18
N GLU A 49 4.61 11.09 3.46
CA GLU A 49 5.49 10.92 4.61
C GLU A 49 4.70 10.09 5.64
N LEU A 50 5.20 8.90 5.93
CA LEU A 50 4.54 7.91 6.80
C LEU A 50 5.45 7.59 7.98
N VAL A 51 4.91 7.65 9.19
CA VAL A 51 5.63 7.28 10.41
C VAL A 51 5.59 5.77 10.64
N PRO A 52 6.44 5.21 11.51
CA PRO A 52 6.29 3.83 11.97
C PRO A 52 4.89 3.57 12.54
N PRO A 53 4.38 2.32 12.49
CA PRO A 53 3.11 1.96 13.10
C PRO A 53 3.01 2.35 14.58
N GLU A 54 4.10 2.21 15.34
CA GLU A 54 4.15 2.56 16.77
C GLU A 54 4.02 4.05 17.06
N ASP A 55 4.31 4.90 16.07
CA ASP A 55 4.23 6.36 16.15
C ASP A 55 2.94 6.92 15.51
N SER A 56 2.04 6.04 15.05
CA SER A 56 0.76 6.45 14.45
C SER A 56 -0.19 6.99 15.51
N GLU A 57 -0.83 8.11 15.20
CA GLU A 57 -1.78 8.78 16.09
C GLU A 57 -3.14 8.95 15.39
N ALA A 58 -4.24 8.85 16.14
CA ALA A 58 -5.57 9.08 15.58
C ALA A 58 -5.94 10.57 15.58
N GLY A 59 -6.42 11.09 14.45
CA GLY A 59 -6.97 12.45 14.31
C GLY A 59 -6.65 13.10 12.97
N ASP A 60 -7.39 14.16 12.60
CA ASP A 60 -7.26 14.84 11.30
C ASP A 60 -5.86 15.42 11.00
N ASP A 61 -5.12 15.85 12.03
CA ASP A 61 -3.77 16.43 11.92
C ASP A 61 -2.66 15.46 12.37
N ALA A 62 -3.01 14.21 12.60
CA ALA A 62 -2.11 13.22 13.17
C ALA A 62 -1.16 12.62 12.14
N LYS A 63 0.02 12.19 12.60
CA LYS A 63 0.94 11.41 11.76
C LYS A 63 0.45 9.97 11.72
N ASN A 64 0.36 9.41 10.52
CA ASN A 64 -0.14 8.07 10.30
C ASN A 64 0.91 7.22 9.59
N SER A 65 0.92 5.92 9.90
CA SER A 65 1.63 4.90 9.13
C SER A 65 0.94 4.58 7.80
N GLY A 66 -0.31 5.03 7.63
CA GLY A 66 -1.08 4.87 6.40
C GLY A 66 -1.54 6.19 5.78
N ILE A 67 -1.69 6.19 4.45
CA ILE A 67 -2.41 7.23 3.70
C ILE A 67 -3.27 6.59 2.62
N ALA A 68 -4.43 7.18 2.32
CA ALA A 68 -5.21 6.79 1.16
C ALA A 68 -5.55 7.94 0.22
N TYR A 69 -5.74 7.57 -1.03
CA TYR A 69 -6.13 8.44 -2.13
C TYR A 69 -7.44 7.93 -2.73
N ASN A 70 -8.32 8.87 -3.02
CA ASN A 70 -9.62 8.64 -3.65
C ASN A 70 -9.64 9.35 -5.01
N ASP A 71 -10.66 9.03 -5.80
CA ASP A 71 -10.89 9.50 -7.16
C ASP A 71 -9.70 9.21 -8.11
N VAL A 72 -9.12 8.02 -8.02
CA VAL A 72 -7.99 7.53 -8.84
C VAL A 72 -8.48 6.67 -10.00
N TRP A 73 -9.43 5.75 -9.78
CA TRP A 73 -9.86 4.82 -10.82
C TRP A 73 -10.93 5.48 -11.69
N THR A 74 -10.59 5.72 -12.95
CA THR A 74 -11.53 6.26 -13.94
C THR A 74 -12.14 5.16 -14.80
N ASP A 75 -11.34 4.17 -15.17
CA ASP A 75 -11.68 3.14 -16.16
C ASP A 75 -11.06 1.81 -15.76
N ALA A 76 -11.75 0.71 -16.04
CA ALA A 76 -11.18 -0.62 -15.82
C ALA A 76 -10.02 -0.88 -16.81
N GLY A 77 -8.93 -1.48 -16.33
CA GLY A 77 -7.78 -1.85 -17.14
C GLY A 77 -6.48 -1.96 -16.36
N GLU A 78 -5.37 -1.98 -17.08
CA GLU A 78 -4.03 -2.02 -16.50
C GLU A 78 -3.53 -0.61 -16.17
N TYR A 79 -3.19 -0.40 -14.90
CA TYR A 79 -2.58 0.81 -14.37
C TYR A 79 -1.09 0.56 -14.12
N GLU A 80 -0.24 1.49 -14.56
CA GLU A 80 1.19 1.48 -14.21
C GLU A 80 1.37 2.24 -12.90
N VAL A 81 1.87 1.57 -11.88
CA VAL A 81 2.09 2.14 -10.55
C VAL A 81 3.59 2.21 -10.30
N SER A 82 4.09 3.41 -10.02
CA SER A 82 5.48 3.66 -9.65
C SER A 82 5.56 4.22 -8.22
N ILE A 83 6.42 3.64 -7.39
CA ILE A 83 6.79 4.14 -6.06
C ILE A 83 8.26 4.54 -6.09
N GLU A 84 8.57 5.70 -5.52
CA GLU A 84 9.94 6.19 -5.33
C GLU A 84 10.12 6.65 -3.88
N LEU A 85 11.08 6.06 -3.17
CA LEU A 85 11.46 6.46 -1.82
C LEU A 85 12.47 7.60 -1.87
N THR A 86 12.40 8.50 -0.90
CA THR A 86 13.28 9.68 -0.81
C THR A 86 13.98 9.70 0.54
N ASN A 87 15.32 9.84 0.52
CA ASN A 87 16.17 9.89 1.71
C ASN A 87 16.16 8.61 2.58
N THR A 88 15.59 7.51 2.07
CA THR A 88 15.57 6.21 2.73
C THR A 88 15.53 5.11 1.68
N ASP A 89 15.90 3.91 2.09
CA ASP A 89 15.76 2.66 1.36
C ASP A 89 15.19 1.60 2.30
N ILE A 90 14.52 0.62 1.72
CA ILE A 90 14.01 -0.56 2.42
C ILE A 90 14.76 -1.73 1.80
N GLU A 91 15.68 -2.33 2.54
CA GLU A 91 16.49 -3.44 2.04
C GLU A 91 17.20 -3.11 0.71
N ASP A 92 17.91 -1.98 0.65
CA ASP A 92 18.59 -1.44 -0.55
C ASP A 92 17.63 -1.09 -1.71
N THR A 93 16.31 -1.16 -1.49
CA THR A 93 15.28 -0.80 -2.48
C THR A 93 14.82 0.63 -2.29
N THR A 94 14.93 1.43 -3.34
CA THR A 94 14.48 2.84 -3.36
C THR A 94 13.31 3.09 -4.28
N SER A 95 12.90 2.13 -5.11
CA SER A 95 11.80 2.29 -6.07
C SER A 95 11.29 0.94 -6.58
N THR A 96 10.01 0.91 -6.95
CA THR A 96 9.41 -0.17 -7.73
C THR A 96 8.44 0.38 -8.78
N GLU A 97 8.22 -0.38 -9.84
CA GLU A 97 7.24 -0.09 -10.90
C GLU A 97 6.57 -1.39 -11.32
N GLU A 98 5.25 -1.46 -11.18
CA GLU A 98 4.45 -2.65 -11.51
C GLU A 98 3.14 -2.29 -12.22
N MET A 99 2.66 -3.24 -13.03
CA MET A 99 1.35 -3.16 -13.68
C MET A 99 0.30 -3.84 -12.82
N VAL A 100 -0.77 -3.13 -12.51
CA VAL A 100 -1.90 -3.61 -11.71
C VAL A 100 -3.17 -3.55 -12.53
N ASN A 101 -3.91 -4.65 -12.61
CA ASN A 101 -5.20 -4.67 -13.29
C ASN A 101 -6.34 -4.34 -12.31
N ILE A 102 -7.11 -3.31 -12.61
CA ILE A 102 -8.37 -2.95 -11.94
C ILE A 102 -9.52 -3.31 -12.88
N ALA A 103 -10.29 -4.33 -12.54
CA ALA A 103 -11.48 -4.79 -13.25
C ALA A 103 -12.78 -4.08 -12.80
N ASP A 104 -12.92 -3.70 -11.52
CA ASP A 104 -14.08 -2.99 -10.96
C ASP A 104 -13.63 -1.73 -10.21
N THR A 105 -13.74 -0.57 -10.88
CA THR A 105 -13.35 0.73 -10.33
C THR A 105 -14.21 1.19 -9.14
N GLY A 106 -15.36 0.56 -8.90
CA GLY A 106 -16.24 0.89 -7.78
C GLY A 106 -15.99 0.07 -6.52
N ALA A 107 -15.20 -1.00 -6.61
CA ALA A 107 -14.96 -1.95 -5.53
C ALA A 107 -13.48 -2.21 -5.28
N GLU A 108 -12.67 -2.35 -6.33
CA GLU A 108 -11.26 -2.70 -6.18
C GLU A 108 -10.42 -1.53 -5.66
N MET A 109 -9.54 -1.88 -4.74
CA MET A 109 -8.56 -1.01 -4.11
C MET A 109 -7.16 -1.55 -4.40
N LEU A 110 -6.17 -0.67 -4.36
CA LEU A 110 -4.76 -0.99 -4.38
C LEU A 110 -4.18 -0.78 -2.98
N GLY A 111 -3.57 -1.82 -2.40
CA GLY A 111 -2.67 -1.72 -1.26
C GLY A 111 -1.22 -1.65 -1.73
N VAL A 112 -0.46 -0.71 -1.16
CA VAL A 112 0.98 -0.59 -1.30
C VAL A 112 1.58 -0.71 0.11
N THR A 113 2.33 -1.77 0.36
CA THR A 113 2.94 -2.03 1.66
C THR A 113 4.45 -1.83 1.57
N LEU A 114 4.99 -0.97 2.43
CA LEU A 114 6.40 -0.63 2.52
C LEU A 114 7.05 -1.41 3.67
N GLY A 115 8.01 -2.27 3.34
CA GLY A 115 8.69 -3.17 4.27
C GLY A 115 7.78 -4.24 4.89
N PRO A 116 7.01 -5.00 4.10
CA PRO A 116 6.13 -6.04 4.62
C PRO A 116 6.91 -7.13 5.37
N ASP A 117 6.50 -7.41 6.61
CA ASP A 117 7.20 -8.37 7.47
C ASP A 117 7.08 -9.80 6.91
N GLY A 118 8.21 -10.50 6.83
CA GLY A 118 8.26 -11.89 6.35
C GLY A 118 8.09 -12.08 4.84
N ARG A 119 8.36 -11.04 4.04
CA ARG A 119 8.32 -11.08 2.57
C ARG A 119 9.69 -10.73 1.99
N ASP A 120 9.94 -11.22 0.77
CA ASP A 120 11.19 -10.93 0.05
C ASP A 120 11.10 -9.57 -0.69
N GLU A 121 9.89 -9.04 -0.91
CA GLU A 121 9.68 -7.76 -1.57
C GLU A 121 9.66 -6.58 -0.58
N ALA A 122 10.58 -5.65 -0.74
CA ALA A 122 10.64 -4.42 0.07
C ALA A 122 9.45 -3.48 -0.12
N ILE A 123 8.83 -3.49 -1.31
CA ILE A 123 7.62 -2.72 -1.64
C ILE A 123 6.66 -3.66 -2.36
N LEU A 124 5.52 -3.96 -1.74
CA LEU A 124 4.52 -4.89 -2.25
C LEU A 124 3.28 -4.13 -2.74
N LEU A 125 2.84 -4.42 -3.97
CA LEU A 125 1.61 -3.86 -4.56
C LEU A 125 0.56 -4.96 -4.72
N ARG A 126 -0.69 -4.69 -4.33
CA ARG A 126 -1.78 -5.67 -4.38
C ARG A 126 -3.13 -5.03 -4.64
N ALA A 127 -3.82 -5.48 -5.70
CA ALA A 127 -5.21 -5.12 -5.93
C ALA A 127 -6.17 -6.14 -5.31
N GLY A 128 -7.33 -5.67 -4.85
CA GLY A 128 -8.38 -6.51 -4.30
C GLY A 128 -9.64 -5.71 -3.92
N GLU A 129 -10.76 -6.40 -3.69
CA GLU A 129 -12.06 -5.76 -3.43
C GLU A 129 -12.23 -5.41 -1.95
N ASP A 130 -11.48 -6.06 -1.07
CA ASP A 130 -11.55 -5.85 0.37
C ASP A 130 -10.16 -5.61 1.00
N ALA A 131 -10.22 -5.00 2.19
CA ALA A 131 -9.14 -4.92 3.18
C ALA A 131 -8.25 -6.17 3.24
N ALA A 132 -8.89 -7.34 3.35
CA ALA A 132 -8.22 -8.62 3.47
C ALA A 132 -7.49 -8.97 2.18
N ASP A 133 -8.05 -8.68 1.01
CA ASP A 133 -7.40 -9.00 -0.26
C ASP A 133 -6.13 -8.18 -0.47
N ILE A 134 -6.07 -6.95 0.02
CA ILE A 134 -4.88 -6.10 -0.14
C ILE A 134 -3.84 -6.28 0.99
N SER A 135 -4.23 -6.87 2.13
CA SER A 135 -3.36 -7.11 3.29
C SER A 135 -2.98 -8.58 3.50
N ASP A 136 -3.68 -9.51 2.86
CA ASP A 136 -3.43 -10.94 3.05
C ASP A 136 -2.05 -11.33 2.48
N PRO A 137 -1.22 -12.01 3.26
CA PRO A 137 0.03 -12.54 2.76
C PRO A 137 -0.28 -13.79 1.95
N ALA A 138 -0.66 -13.63 0.67
CA ALA A 138 -0.91 -14.68 -0.31
C ALA A 138 -0.81 -16.10 0.26
N ASP A 139 -1.92 -16.59 0.81
CA ASP A 139 -2.19 -17.99 1.17
C ASP A 139 -0.94 -18.87 1.33
N VAL A 140 -0.36 -18.91 2.53
CA VAL A 140 0.32 -20.14 2.96
C VAL A 140 -0.74 -21.22 3.10
N SER A 141 -1.09 -21.83 1.97
CA SER A 141 -1.58 -23.20 1.89
C SER A 141 -0.50 -24.13 2.43
N THR A 142 -0.26 -24.08 3.74
CA THR A 142 0.26 -25.23 4.46
C THR A 142 -0.95 -26.05 4.87
N GLN A 143 -1.42 -26.77 3.86
CA GLN A 143 -2.34 -27.90 3.95
C GLN A 143 -1.96 -28.77 5.16
N ASP A 144 -2.93 -28.97 6.04
CA ASP A 144 -2.96 -30.02 7.06
C ASP A 144 -2.53 -31.37 6.46
N SER A 145 -1.47 -31.99 7.00
CA SER A 145 -1.15 -33.41 6.85
C SER A 145 -0.16 -33.89 7.92
#